data_AF-A0A2T0VCV3-F1
#
_entry.id   AF-A0A2T0VCV3-F1
#
_cell.length_a   1.000
_cell.length_b   1.000
_cell.length_c   1.000
_cell.angle_alpha   90.00
_cell.angle_beta   90.00
_cell.angle_gamma   90.00
#
_symmetry.space_group_name_H-M   'P 1'
#
loop_
_entity.id
_entity.type
_entity.pdbx_description
1 polymer ?
#
loop_
_entity_poly.entity_id
_entity_poly.type
_entity_poly.pdbx_seq_one_letter_code
_entity_poly.pdbx_strand_id
1 'polypeptide(L)'
;MANRATISLQTFDDVASESFQDWLAARRRVLSKVSVSRSALASLKTTLDFGESLSAWIVVAANGRSVASSAALYPDPEAARQSARDALARVTDLELLHVQAATPPAYAWLLQLDGIPLVMPLRHYPTARLRNASAATVIDKLGSAKVDSPAPQVEAEVAPARLAENVASAGKKIDAGPLLASPLILGGPLRPIKTRGAQRPIRPISRRQEHHHVRSRQAPPDTRV
;
A
#
# COMPACT_ATOMS: atom_id res chain seq x y z
N MET A 1 24.76 -3.87 -16.18
CA MET A 1 24.57 -3.81 -14.71
C MET A 1 23.11 -4.10 -14.41
N ALA A 2 22.80 -5.13 -13.63
CA ALA A 2 21.43 -5.52 -13.34
C ALA A 2 20.76 -4.48 -12.40
N ASN A 3 19.60 -3.96 -12.82
CA ASN A 3 18.82 -2.93 -12.12
C ASN A 3 18.11 -3.54 -10.89
N ARG A 4 18.90 -3.93 -9.88
CA ARG A 4 18.43 -4.61 -8.67
C ARG A 4 17.76 -3.63 -7.72
N ALA A 5 16.62 -4.02 -7.17
CA ALA A 5 16.02 -3.34 -6.04
C ALA A 5 16.76 -3.70 -4.75
N THR A 6 16.64 -2.84 -3.75
CA THR A 6 17.13 -3.10 -2.40
C THR A 6 15.97 -3.03 -1.41
N ILE A 7 16.08 -3.79 -0.33
CA ILE A 7 15.22 -3.61 0.85
C ILE A 7 16.03 -2.84 1.88
N SER A 8 15.54 -1.67 2.24
CA SER A 8 16.12 -0.80 3.26
C SER A 8 15.26 -0.85 4.53
N LEU A 9 15.90 -0.58 5.67
CA LEU A 9 15.22 -0.49 6.96
C LEU A 9 14.88 0.96 7.26
N GLN A 10 13.68 1.18 7.77
CA GLN A 10 13.19 2.46 8.24
C GLN A 10 12.91 2.35 9.73
N THR A 11 13.75 2.99 10.54
CA THR A 11 13.58 3.07 11.99
C THR A 11 12.82 4.35 12.35
N PHE A 12 11.98 4.25 13.37
CA PHE A 12 11.20 5.34 13.95
C PHE A 12 11.57 5.43 15.42
N ASP A 13 12.34 6.45 15.79
CA ASP A 13 12.78 6.64 17.17
C ASP A 13 11.66 7.16 18.08
N ASP A 14 10.65 7.80 17.49
CA ASP A 14 9.51 8.36 18.20
C ASP A 14 8.22 8.16 17.40
N VAL A 15 7.15 7.78 18.10
CA VAL A 15 5.79 7.74 17.56
C VAL A 15 5.26 9.13 17.21
N ALA A 16 5.80 10.20 17.79
CA ALA A 16 5.47 11.57 17.43
C ALA A 16 6.22 12.07 16.19
N SER A 17 7.21 11.31 15.68
CA SER A 17 7.96 11.71 14.49
C SER A 17 7.07 11.83 13.25
N GLU A 18 7.35 12.83 12.41
CA GLU A 18 6.61 13.08 11.16
C GLU A 18 6.67 11.86 10.23
N SER A 19 7.84 11.23 10.11
CA SER A 19 8.03 10.04 9.28
C SER A 19 7.17 8.86 9.73
N PHE A 20 7.02 8.64 11.04
CA PHE A 20 6.13 7.62 11.58
C PHE A 20 4.67 7.95 11.31
N GLN A 21 4.26 9.20 11.52
CA GLN A 21 2.88 9.63 11.27
C GLN A 21 2.50 9.52 9.80
N ASP A 22 3.40 9.87 8.88
CA ASP A 22 3.22 9.71 7.45
C ASP A 22 3.08 8.24 7.04
N TRP A 23 3.96 7.39 7.55
CA TRP A 23 3.89 5.95 7.35
C TRP A 23 2.57 5.38 7.88
N LEU A 24 2.16 5.77 9.09
CA LEU A 24 0.94 5.33 9.73
C LEU A 24 -0.30 5.81 8.97
N ALA A 25 -0.28 7.04 8.45
CA ALA A 25 -1.34 7.57 7.61
C ALA A 25 -1.44 6.83 6.28
N ALA A 26 -0.31 6.51 5.63
CA ALA A 26 -0.28 5.66 4.43
C ALA A 26 -0.88 4.27 4.74
N ARG A 27 -0.44 3.64 5.82
CA ARG A 27 -0.93 2.34 6.27
C ARG A 27 -2.43 2.32 6.54
N ARG A 28 -2.94 3.27 7.32
CA ARG A 28 -4.37 3.36 7.66
C ARG A 28 -5.22 3.51 6.40
N ARG A 29 -4.77 4.31 5.43
CA ARG A 29 -5.50 4.49 4.17
C ARG A 29 -5.62 3.19 3.37
N VAL A 30 -4.57 2.37 3.34
CA VAL A 30 -4.59 1.08 2.61
C VAL A 30 -5.31 -0.03 3.39
N LEU A 31 -5.00 -0.20 4.68
CA LEU A 31 -5.48 -1.34 5.47
C LEU A 31 -6.90 -1.18 6.02
N SER A 32 -7.44 0.04 6.14
CA SER A 32 -8.79 0.27 6.70
C SER A 32 -9.94 -0.42 5.96
N LYS A 33 -9.70 -0.91 4.74
CA LYS A 33 -10.68 -1.59 3.88
C LYS A 33 -10.47 -3.08 3.76
N VAL A 34 -9.37 -3.59 4.30
CA VAL A 34 -9.12 -5.02 4.31
C VAL A 34 -9.87 -5.59 5.51
N SER A 35 -10.81 -6.49 5.27
CA SER A 35 -11.37 -7.33 6.32
C SER A 35 -10.31 -8.35 6.74
N VAL A 36 -9.27 -7.86 7.41
CA VAL A 36 -8.25 -8.70 8.00
C VAL A 36 -8.92 -9.46 9.15
N SER A 37 -8.74 -10.78 9.22
CA SER A 37 -9.24 -11.57 10.34
C SER A 37 -8.75 -10.95 11.65
N ARG A 38 -9.55 -11.03 12.73
CA ARG A 38 -9.15 -10.48 14.04
C ARG A 38 -7.77 -11.00 14.50
N SER A 39 -7.42 -12.24 14.12
CA SER A 39 -6.10 -12.82 14.39
C SER A 39 -4.97 -12.14 13.59
N ALA A 40 -5.17 -11.87 12.30
CA ALA A 40 -4.19 -11.16 11.49
C ALA A 40 -4.10 -9.65 11.85
N LEU A 41 -5.13 -9.06 12.46
CA LEU A 41 -5.02 -7.74 13.10
C LEU A 41 -4.33 -7.79 14.46
N ALA A 42 -4.43 -8.90 15.19
CA ALA A 42 -3.77 -9.08 16.48
C ALA A 42 -2.25 -9.24 16.30
N SER A 43 -1.79 -9.94 15.26
CA SER A 43 -0.36 -9.96 14.89
C SER A 43 0.17 -8.62 14.38
N LEU A 44 -0.72 -7.73 13.94
CA LEU A 44 -0.39 -6.34 13.58
C LEU A 44 -0.50 -5.36 14.75
N LYS A 45 -1.08 -5.80 15.88
CA LYS A 45 -1.10 -5.10 17.16
C LYS A 45 0.02 -5.68 18.03
N THR A 46 1.26 -5.51 17.60
CA THR A 46 2.37 -5.59 18.55
C THR A 46 2.05 -4.60 19.66
N THR A 47 1.94 -5.09 20.89
CA THR A 47 1.74 -4.31 22.12
C THR A 47 2.89 -3.31 22.18
N LEU A 48 2.59 -2.07 21.78
CA LEU A 48 3.52 -0.97 21.78
C LEU A 48 3.64 -0.47 23.23
N ASP A 49 4.66 -0.94 23.94
CA ASP A 49 5.18 -0.15 25.04
C ASP A 49 5.87 1.05 24.41
N PHE A 50 5.31 2.24 24.66
CA PHE A 50 5.60 3.50 23.97
C PHE A 50 6.99 4.11 24.28
N GLY A 51 8.02 3.28 24.47
CA GLY A 51 9.39 3.70 24.80
C GLY A 51 10.49 3.10 23.93
N GLU A 52 10.17 2.19 23.00
CA GLU A 52 11.16 1.52 22.15
C GLU A 52 11.07 1.96 20.68
N SER A 53 12.22 2.12 20.01
CA SER A 53 12.29 2.46 18.59
C SER A 53 11.61 1.38 17.73
N LEU A 54 10.77 1.79 16.80
CA LEU A 54 10.05 0.87 15.91
C LEU A 54 10.74 0.78 14.56
N SER A 55 10.56 -0.33 13.86
CA SER A 55 11.14 -0.52 12.55
C SER A 55 10.10 -1.00 11.52
N ALA A 56 10.26 -0.56 10.29
CA ALA A 56 9.62 -1.10 9.10
C ALA A 56 10.69 -1.38 8.05
N TRP A 57 10.35 -2.17 7.03
CA TRP A 57 11.22 -2.31 5.87
C TRP A 57 10.55 -1.70 4.64
N ILE A 58 11.34 -1.16 3.73
CA ILE A 58 10.89 -0.49 2.51
C ILE A 58 11.56 -1.10 1.29
N VAL A 59 10.80 -1.26 0.22
CA VAL A 59 11.32 -1.68 -1.08
C VAL A 59 11.75 -0.42 -1.82
N VAL A 60 13.03 -0.35 -2.15
CA VAL A 60 13.64 0.75 -2.90
C VAL A 60 13.93 0.27 -4.31
N ALA A 61 13.34 0.94 -5.30
CA ALA A 61 13.62 0.66 -6.70
C ALA A 61 15.04 1.10 -7.06
N ALA A 62 15.57 0.60 -8.18
CA ALA A 62 16.94 0.89 -8.60
C ALA A 62 17.23 2.38 -8.88
N ASN A 63 16.20 3.21 -9.02
CA ASN A 63 16.32 4.67 -9.11
C ASN A 63 16.36 5.38 -7.74
N GLY A 64 16.55 4.62 -6.64
CA GLY A 64 16.59 5.13 -5.28
C GLY A 64 15.23 5.51 -4.68
N ARG A 65 14.13 5.31 -5.41
CA ARG A 65 12.80 5.68 -4.91
C ARG A 65 12.14 4.54 -4.16
N SER A 66 11.63 4.82 -2.96
CA SER A 66 10.79 3.90 -2.21
C SER A 66 9.47 3.65 -2.96
N VAL A 67 9.13 2.38 -3.19
CA VAL A 67 7.94 1.97 -3.95
C VAL A 67 6.91 1.25 -3.09
N ALA A 68 7.35 0.59 -2.02
CA ALA A 68 6.49 -0.15 -1.11
C ALA A 68 7.11 -0.19 0.30
N SER A 69 6.31 -0.58 1.29
CA SER A 69 6.74 -0.78 2.67
C SER A 69 6.09 -2.03 3.25
N SER A 70 6.67 -2.57 4.32
CA SER A 70 6.03 -3.56 5.16
C SER A 70 4.69 -3.05 5.68
N ALA A 71 3.70 -3.92 5.72
CA ALA A 71 2.39 -3.62 6.30
C ALA A 71 2.40 -3.71 7.83
N ALA A 72 3.43 -4.30 8.44
CA ALA A 72 3.63 -4.41 9.88
C ALA A 72 4.75 -3.48 10.37
N LEU A 73 4.70 -3.19 11.68
CA LEU A 73 5.79 -2.61 12.46
C LEU A 73 6.47 -3.73 13.24
N TYR A 74 7.77 -3.59 13.40
CA TYR A 74 8.62 -4.51 14.12
C TYR A 74 9.23 -3.80 15.33
N PRO A 75 9.47 -4.53 16.44
CA PRO A 75 10.03 -3.97 17.66
C PRO A 75 11.48 -3.53 17.50
N ASP A 76 12.21 -4.06 16.52
CA ASP A 76 13.60 -3.72 16.27
C ASP A 76 13.98 -3.91 14.78
N PRO A 77 15.13 -3.37 14.36
CA PRO A 77 15.60 -3.49 12.97
C PRO A 77 15.89 -4.94 12.53
N GLU A 78 16.28 -5.83 13.43
CA GLU A 78 16.56 -7.24 13.09
C GLU A 78 15.28 -8.02 12.78
N ALA A 79 14.22 -7.81 13.56
CA ALA A 79 12.90 -8.37 13.32
C ALA A 79 12.33 -7.89 11.98
N ALA A 80 12.49 -6.60 11.66
CA ALA A 80 12.14 -6.08 10.34
C ALA A 80 12.95 -6.74 9.23
N ARG A 81 14.26 -6.92 9.43
CA ARG A 81 15.15 -7.57 8.47
C ARG A 81 14.78 -9.04 8.24
N GLN A 82 14.47 -9.76 9.31
CA GLN A 82 14.06 -11.16 9.23
C GLN A 82 12.75 -11.28 8.46
N SER A 83 11.76 -10.44 8.76
CA SER A 83 10.52 -10.41 7.99
C SER A 83 10.75 -10.12 6.50
N ALA A 84 11.65 -9.20 6.17
CA ALA A 84 12.02 -8.94 4.79
C ALA A 84 12.63 -10.18 4.10
N ARG A 85 13.53 -10.91 4.78
CA ARG A 85 14.10 -12.16 4.26
C ARG A 85 13.03 -13.23 4.04
N ASP A 86 12.11 -13.37 4.98
CA ASP A 86 11.00 -14.32 4.87
C ASP A 86 10.09 -13.96 3.68
N ALA A 87 9.80 -12.67 3.49
CA ALA A 87 9.04 -12.17 2.35
C ALA A 87 9.72 -12.48 1.01
N LEU A 88 11.04 -12.32 0.92
CA LEU A 88 11.82 -12.63 -0.27
C LEU A 88 11.83 -14.14 -0.56
N ALA A 89 12.02 -14.96 0.48
CA ALA A 89 12.06 -16.42 0.35
C ALA A 89 10.71 -17.00 -0.10
N ARG A 90 9.61 -16.36 0.27
CA ARG A 90 8.23 -16.79 -0.04
C ARG A 90 7.54 -15.91 -1.07
N VAL A 91 8.30 -15.20 -1.91
CA VAL A 91 7.73 -14.24 -2.88
C VAL A 91 6.72 -14.89 -3.83
N THR A 92 6.90 -16.17 -4.17
CA THR A 92 6.00 -16.95 -5.03
C THR A 92 4.68 -17.30 -4.37
N ASP A 93 4.63 -17.27 -3.03
CA ASP A 93 3.46 -17.62 -2.23
C ASP A 93 2.63 -16.37 -1.88
N LEU A 94 3.10 -15.17 -2.29
CA LEU A 94 2.40 -13.92 -2.00
C LEU A 94 1.17 -13.75 -2.89
N GLU A 95 0.04 -13.49 -2.23
CA GLU A 95 -1.21 -13.19 -2.89
C GLU A 95 -1.38 -11.67 -3.07
N LEU A 96 -1.71 -11.24 -4.29
CA LEU A 96 -2.02 -9.85 -4.59
C LEU A 96 -3.49 -9.53 -4.32
N LEU A 97 -3.75 -8.69 -3.34
CA LEU A 97 -5.07 -8.14 -3.06
C LEU A 97 -5.22 -6.73 -3.65
N HIS A 98 -6.30 -6.49 -4.38
CA HIS A 98 -6.65 -5.16 -4.86
C HIS A 98 -7.50 -4.42 -3.83
N VAL A 99 -7.06 -3.21 -3.46
CA VAL A 99 -7.75 -2.35 -2.50
C VAL A 99 -8.33 -1.15 -3.25
N GLN A 100 -9.60 -0.85 -3.01
CA GLN A 100 -10.26 0.35 -3.52
C GLN A 100 -10.54 1.29 -2.33
N ALA A 101 -10.06 2.54 -2.43
CA ALA A 101 -10.33 3.54 -1.41
C ALA A 101 -11.81 3.96 -1.43
N ALA A 102 -12.29 4.47 -0.31
CA ALA A 102 -13.67 4.96 -0.16
C ALA A 102 -13.96 6.19 -1.06
N THR A 103 -12.95 7.00 -1.34
CA THR A 103 -13.05 8.19 -2.20
C THR A 103 -12.38 7.93 -3.55
N PRO A 104 -13.14 7.93 -4.65
CA PRO A 104 -12.59 7.79 -5.99
C PRO A 104 -11.74 9.01 -6.41
N PRO A 105 -10.77 8.84 -7.33
CA PRO A 105 -10.23 7.58 -7.84
C PRO A 105 -8.92 7.21 -7.12
N ALA A 106 -9.00 6.58 -5.95
CA ALA A 106 -7.82 6.09 -5.24
C ALA A 106 -7.79 4.55 -5.23
N TYR A 107 -6.89 3.98 -6.04
CA TYR A 107 -6.62 2.55 -6.14
C TYR A 107 -5.35 2.21 -5.34
N ALA A 108 -5.34 1.09 -4.64
CA ALA A 108 -4.17 0.56 -3.94
C ALA A 108 -4.11 -0.96 -4.08
N TRP A 109 -3.04 -1.56 -3.60
CA TRP A 109 -2.84 -3.01 -3.60
C TRP A 109 -2.22 -3.43 -2.27
N LEU A 110 -2.21 -4.72 -1.99
CA LEU A 110 -1.48 -5.33 -0.88
C LEU A 110 -0.93 -6.68 -1.32
N LEU A 111 0.22 -7.07 -0.79
CA LEU A 111 0.66 -8.45 -0.84
C LEU A 111 0.45 -9.06 0.53
N GLN A 112 -0.16 -10.24 0.55
CA GLN A 112 -0.41 -10.98 1.77
C GLN A 112 0.17 -12.39 1.66
N LEU A 113 0.51 -12.95 2.82
CA LEU A 113 0.97 -14.32 2.96
C LEU A 113 0.06 -15.01 3.95
N ASP A 114 -0.59 -16.09 3.56
CA ASP A 114 -1.54 -16.81 4.41
C ASP A 114 -2.64 -15.90 5.01
N GLY A 115 -3.11 -14.93 4.23
CA GLY A 115 -4.10 -13.93 4.64
C GLY A 115 -3.58 -12.81 5.55
N ILE A 116 -2.28 -12.75 5.83
CA ILE A 116 -1.63 -11.71 6.62
C ILE A 116 -1.02 -10.66 5.69
N PRO A 117 -1.44 -9.38 5.76
CA PRO A 117 -0.83 -8.32 4.97
C PRO A 117 0.66 -8.17 5.29
N LEU A 118 1.51 -8.26 4.28
CA LEU A 118 2.96 -8.20 4.41
C LEU A 118 3.54 -6.96 3.75
N VAL A 119 3.07 -6.59 2.57
CA VAL A 119 3.59 -5.46 1.79
C VAL A 119 2.46 -4.56 1.32
N MET A 120 2.68 -3.24 1.41
CA MET A 120 1.74 -2.22 0.98
C MET A 120 2.42 -1.14 0.13
N PRO A 121 1.68 -0.49 -0.78
CA PRO A 121 2.17 0.66 -1.51
C PRO A 121 2.28 1.86 -0.57
N LEU A 122 3.24 2.73 -0.86
CA LEU A 122 3.40 4.00 -0.15
C LEU A 122 2.38 5.07 -0.58
N ARG A 123 1.64 4.84 -1.67
CA ARG A 123 0.68 5.80 -2.23
C ARG A 123 -0.53 5.12 -2.88
N HIS A 124 -1.57 5.92 -3.08
CA HIS A 124 -2.68 5.54 -3.94
C HIS A 124 -2.36 5.88 -5.40
N TYR A 125 -3.01 5.17 -6.31
CA TYR A 125 -2.88 5.34 -7.74
C TYR A 125 -4.19 5.88 -8.30
N PRO A 126 -4.14 6.78 -9.30
CA PRO A 126 -5.35 7.36 -9.87
C PRO A 126 -6.10 6.39 -10.79
N THR A 127 -5.46 5.29 -11.23
CA THR A 127 -6.09 4.30 -12.11
C THR A 127 -5.73 2.88 -11.71
N ALA A 128 -6.63 1.93 -12.00
CA ALA A 128 -6.38 0.50 -11.80
C ALA A 128 -5.17 0.00 -12.61
N ARG A 129 -4.93 0.57 -13.80
CA ARG A 129 -3.76 0.24 -14.63
C ARG A 129 -2.45 0.58 -13.91
N LEU A 130 -2.35 1.78 -13.31
CA LEU A 130 -1.16 2.19 -12.57
C LEU A 130 -0.97 1.38 -11.29
N ARG A 131 -2.06 1.05 -10.58
CA ARG A 131 -2.03 0.11 -9.46
C ARG A 131 -1.42 -1.23 -9.88
N ASN A 132 -1.94 -1.85 -10.94
CA ASN A 132 -1.48 -3.17 -11.41
C ASN A 132 -0.01 -3.13 -11.85
N ALA A 133 0.39 -2.11 -12.61
CA ALA A 133 1.77 -1.93 -13.03
C ALA A 133 2.72 -1.78 -11.83
N SER A 134 2.30 -1.03 -10.81
CA SER A 134 3.09 -0.88 -9.59
C SER A 134 3.17 -2.17 -8.78
N ALA A 135 2.08 -2.93 -8.64
CA ALA A 135 2.09 -4.20 -7.92
C ALA A 135 3.02 -5.22 -8.62
N ALA A 136 2.89 -5.35 -9.94
CA ALA A 136 3.76 -6.22 -10.74
C ALA A 136 5.24 -5.83 -10.61
N THR A 137 5.53 -4.52 -10.62
CA THR A 137 6.89 -4.01 -10.41
C THR A 137 7.43 -4.41 -9.04
N VAL A 138 6.63 -4.29 -7.97
CA VAL A 138 7.09 -4.65 -6.62
C VAL A 138 7.31 -6.15 -6.49
N ILE A 139 6.43 -7.00 -7.05
CA ILE A 139 6.61 -8.46 -7.05
C ILE A 139 7.92 -8.85 -7.78
N ASP A 140 8.16 -8.29 -8.98
CA ASP A 140 9.41 -8.47 -9.73
C ASP A 140 10.64 -8.02 -8.92
N LYS A 141 10.52 -6.87 -8.25
CA LYS A 141 11.60 -6.36 -7.39
C LYS A 141 11.85 -7.24 -6.19
N LEU A 142 10.82 -7.74 -5.51
CA LEU A 142 10.98 -8.69 -4.41
C LEU A 142 11.67 -9.98 -4.88
N GLY A 143 11.35 -10.48 -6.07
CA GLY A 143 12.02 -11.69 -6.60
C GLY A 143 13.53 -11.53 -6.86
N SER A 144 14.06 -10.31 -6.89
CA SER A 144 15.47 -10.02 -7.22
C SER A 144 16.19 -9.11 -6.22
N ALA A 145 15.49 -8.67 -5.16
CA ALA A 145 16.01 -7.71 -4.20
C ALA A 145 17.04 -8.34 -3.27
N LYS A 146 17.96 -7.50 -2.81
CA LYS A 146 18.82 -7.81 -1.66
C LYS A 146 18.32 -7.05 -0.45
N VAL A 147 18.29 -7.72 0.69
CA VAL A 147 18.17 -7.02 1.97
C VAL A 147 19.51 -6.37 2.22
N ASP A 148 19.54 -5.04 2.35
CA ASP A 148 20.79 -4.36 2.69
C ASP A 148 21.28 -4.92 4.03
N SER A 149 22.52 -5.43 4.03
CA SER A 149 23.23 -5.71 5.28
C SER A 149 23.33 -4.41 6.08
N PRO A 150 23.43 -4.46 7.42
CA PRO A 150 23.72 -3.27 8.19
C PRO A 150 25.02 -2.66 7.64
N ALA A 151 24.91 -1.57 6.88
CA ALA A 151 26.07 -0.74 6.64
C ALA A 151 26.49 -0.20 8.01
N PRO A 152 27.80 -0.16 8.33
CA PRO A 152 28.27 0.50 9.53
C PRO A 152 27.66 1.90 9.55
N GLN A 153 27.17 2.30 10.72
CA GLN A 153 26.64 3.63 10.97
C GLN A 153 27.58 4.63 10.32
N VAL A 154 27.13 5.26 9.23
CA VAL A 154 27.81 6.43 8.71
C VAL A 154 27.54 7.47 9.77
N GLU A 155 28.47 7.62 10.71
CA GLU A 155 28.62 8.78 11.56
C GLU A 155 28.37 9.98 10.65
N ALA A 156 27.29 10.70 10.93
CA ALA A 156 27.08 12.01 10.34
C ALA A 156 28.31 12.82 10.74
N GLU A 157 29.21 13.00 9.78
CA GLU A 157 30.36 13.90 9.86
C GLU A 157 29.79 15.30 10.10
N VAL A 158 29.74 15.67 11.38
CA VAL A 158 29.39 17.00 11.85
C VAL A 158 30.50 17.94 11.39
N ALA A 159 30.30 18.62 10.27
CA ALA A 159 31.04 19.80 9.91
C ALA A 159 30.43 21.02 10.64
N PRO A 160 31.19 21.73 11.51
CA PRO A 160 30.67 22.88 12.25
C PRO A 160 30.84 24.17 11.43
N ALA A 161 29.75 24.92 11.23
CA ALA A 161 29.83 26.30 10.76
C ALA A 161 28.69 27.16 11.32
N ARG A 162 28.97 27.73 12.50
CA ARG A 162 28.75 29.11 12.94
C ARG A 162 27.44 29.84 12.62
N LEU A 163 26.73 30.17 13.72
CA LEU A 163 26.23 31.49 14.11
C LEU A 163 25.50 32.36 13.07
N ALA A 164 24.19 32.50 13.26
CA ALA A 164 23.56 33.81 13.32
C ALA A 164 22.30 33.74 14.19
N GLU A 165 22.33 34.51 15.28
CA GLU A 165 21.17 34.92 16.07
C GLU A 165 20.15 35.64 15.19
N ASN A 166 18.85 35.47 15.48
CA ASN A 166 18.03 36.60 15.91
C ASN A 166 16.57 36.21 16.26
N VAL A 167 16.22 36.57 17.50
CA VAL A 167 14.99 37.24 17.93
C VAL A 167 13.67 36.45 17.90
N ALA A 168 13.40 35.87 19.08
CA ALA A 168 12.30 36.21 19.99
C ALA A 168 10.84 36.36 19.50
N SER A 169 9.99 35.66 20.27
CA SER A 169 8.67 36.10 20.76
C SER A 169 7.43 35.92 19.88
N ALA A 170 6.69 34.84 20.17
CA ALA A 170 5.25 34.83 20.48
C ALA A 170 4.87 33.37 20.81
N GLY A 171 4.44 32.98 22.01
CA GLY A 171 3.41 33.62 22.80
C GLY A 171 2.03 33.04 22.46
N LYS A 172 1.78 31.73 22.69
CA LYS A 172 0.41 31.24 22.93
C LYS A 172 0.39 29.91 23.68
N LYS A 173 0.05 29.99 24.97
CA LYS A 173 -0.53 28.89 25.76
C LYS A 173 -1.73 28.33 24.99
N ILE A 174 -1.73 27.02 24.74
CA ILE A 174 -2.95 26.28 24.43
C ILE A 174 -3.08 25.24 25.54
N ASP A 175 -4.19 25.32 26.26
CA ASP A 175 -4.55 24.45 27.36
C ASP A 175 -4.45 22.97 26.95
N ALA A 176 -3.71 22.20 27.74
CA ALA A 176 -3.77 20.75 27.75
C ALA A 176 -5.08 20.33 28.44
N GLY A 177 -6.18 20.30 27.69
CA GLY A 177 -7.37 19.57 28.07
C GLY A 177 -7.16 18.06 27.86
N PRO A 178 -7.60 17.19 28.78
CA PRO A 178 -7.42 15.75 28.65
C PRO A 178 -8.37 15.23 27.56
N LEU A 179 -7.83 14.86 26.39
CA LEU A 179 -8.58 14.05 25.43
C LEU A 179 -8.57 12.60 25.91
N LEU A 180 -9.51 12.38 26.81
CA LEU A 180 -10.09 11.13 27.23
C LEU A 180 -10.19 10.14 26.07
N ALA A 181 -9.68 8.94 26.34
CA ALA A 181 -10.26 7.66 25.96
C ALA A 181 -11.61 7.77 25.24
N SER A 182 -11.61 7.51 23.93
CA SER A 182 -12.82 7.04 23.26
C SER A 182 -12.86 5.53 23.42
N PRO A 183 -13.70 4.97 24.31
CA PRO A 183 -14.09 3.58 24.18
C PRO A 183 -14.84 3.44 22.86
N LEU A 184 -14.30 2.66 21.93
CA LEU A 184 -15.06 2.15 20.79
C LEU A 184 -16.24 1.35 21.35
N ILE A 185 -17.40 2.00 21.43
CA ILE A 185 -18.67 1.36 21.80
C ILE A 185 -19.01 0.32 20.73
N LEU A 186 -18.87 -0.94 21.14
CA LEU A 186 -19.53 -2.11 20.58
C LEU A 186 -21.04 -1.96 20.83
N GLY A 187 -21.90 -2.08 19.81
CA GLY A 187 -23.34 -2.12 20.05
C GLY A 187 -24.23 -1.95 18.83
N GLY A 188 -24.23 -2.94 17.94
CA GLY A 188 -25.28 -3.09 16.94
C GLY A 188 -25.40 -4.56 16.52
N PRO A 189 -26.52 -5.25 16.79
CA PRO A 189 -26.69 -6.63 16.34
C PRO A 189 -26.72 -6.65 14.80
N LEU A 190 -25.78 -7.39 14.21
CA LEU A 190 -25.80 -7.73 12.80
C LEU A 190 -27.11 -8.46 12.50
N ARG A 191 -28.03 -7.78 11.80
CA ARG A 191 -29.23 -8.43 11.27
C ARG A 191 -28.77 -9.47 10.23
N PRO A 192 -29.17 -10.75 10.35
CA PRO A 192 -28.90 -11.72 9.31
C PRO A 192 -29.65 -11.29 8.03
N ILE A 193 -28.90 -11.05 6.96
CA ILE A 193 -29.47 -10.89 5.63
C ILE A 193 -30.04 -12.26 5.25
N LYS A 194 -31.36 -12.41 5.38
CA LYS A 194 -32.10 -13.54 4.82
C LYS A 194 -31.96 -13.47 3.29
N THR A 195 -31.13 -14.34 2.74
CA THR A 195 -31.14 -14.69 1.32
C THR A 195 -32.48 -15.34 1.00
N ARG A 196 -33.46 -14.52 0.58
CA ARG A 196 -34.72 -15.02 0.01
C ARG A 196 -34.46 -15.33 -1.46
N GLY A 197 -34.48 -16.61 -1.77
CA GLY A 197 -34.48 -17.10 -3.14
C GLY A 197 -35.64 -16.51 -3.95
N ALA A 198 -35.32 -16.11 -5.18
CA ALA A 198 -36.20 -16.23 -6.33
C ALA A 198 -35.29 -16.21 -7.56
N GLN A 199 -35.06 -17.39 -8.11
CA GLN A 199 -34.53 -17.57 -9.46
C GLN A 199 -35.26 -16.63 -10.41
N ARG A 200 -34.56 -15.63 -10.95
CA ARG A 200 -35.01 -14.95 -12.15
C ARG A 200 -34.39 -15.71 -13.34
N PRO A 201 -35.19 -16.27 -14.25
CA PRO A 201 -34.65 -16.89 -15.45
C PRO A 201 -33.90 -15.85 -16.27
N ILE A 202 -32.65 -16.16 -16.59
CA ILE A 202 -31.81 -15.39 -17.51
C ILE A 202 -32.51 -15.42 -18.86
N ARG A 203 -33.02 -14.27 -19.33
CA ARG A 203 -33.54 -14.16 -20.69
C ARG A 203 -32.37 -14.25 -21.67
N PRO A 204 -32.46 -15.07 -22.72
CA PRO A 204 -31.44 -15.10 -23.76
C PRO A 204 -31.38 -13.75 -24.48
N ILE A 205 -30.17 -13.22 -24.62
CA ILE A 205 -29.88 -12.01 -25.39
C ILE A 205 -30.08 -12.38 -26.87
N SER A 206 -31.21 -11.98 -27.45
CA SER A 206 -31.42 -12.09 -28.90
C SER A 206 -30.43 -11.17 -29.62
N ARG A 207 -29.39 -11.77 -30.21
CA ARG A 207 -28.53 -11.14 -31.21
C ARG A 207 -29.40 -10.62 -32.36
N ARG A 208 -29.62 -9.31 -32.43
CA ARG A 208 -30.06 -8.65 -33.66
C ARG A 208 -28.86 -8.63 -34.61
N GLN A 209 -28.85 -9.53 -35.60
CA GLN A 209 -28.01 -9.39 -36.78
C GLN A 209 -28.59 -8.27 -37.63
N GLU A 210 -27.95 -7.10 -37.60
CA GLU A 210 -28.20 -6.07 -38.60
C GLU A 210 -27.50 -6.49 -39.89
N HIS A 211 -28.31 -6.91 -40.87
CA HIS A 211 -27.86 -7.16 -42.23
C HIS A 211 -27.47 -5.82 -42.87
N HIS A 212 -26.16 -5.53 -42.91
CA HIS A 212 -25.63 -4.49 -43.78
C HIS A 212 -25.78 -4.95 -45.25
N HIS A 213 -26.73 -4.35 -45.96
CA HIS A 213 -26.79 -4.41 -47.42
C HIS A 213 -25.56 -3.72 -48.03
N VAL A 214 -24.66 -4.52 -48.58
CA VAL A 214 -23.57 -4.09 -49.45
C VAL A 214 -24.20 -3.60 -50.76
N ARG A 215 -24.21 -2.28 -50.99
CA ARG A 215 -24.51 -1.69 -52.30
C ARG A 215 -23.28 -1.85 -53.20
N SER A 216 -23.32 -2.85 -54.08
CA SER A 216 -22.40 -2.98 -55.20
C SER A 216 -22.56 -1.79 -56.15
N ARG A 217 -21.49 -1.02 -56.36
CA ARG A 217 -21.41 0.00 -57.40
C ARG A 217 -21.27 -0.70 -58.75
N GLN A 218 -22.29 -0.58 -59.61
CA GLN A 218 -22.18 -0.90 -61.04
C GLN A 218 -21.35 0.19 -61.74
N ALA A 219 -20.36 -0.23 -62.51
CA ALA A 219 -19.61 0.62 -63.44
C ALA A 219 -20.42 0.83 -64.74
N PRO A 220 -20.29 1.98 -65.43
CA PRO A 220 -20.92 2.20 -66.73
C PRO A 220 -20.14 1.53 -67.88
N PRO A 221 -20.82 1.11 -68.97
CA PRO A 221 -20.15 0.53 -70.13
C PRO A 221 -19.51 1.59 -71.04
N ASP A 222 -18.35 1.24 -71.58
CA ASP A 222 -17.61 1.95 -72.63
C ASP A 222 -18.49 2.18 -73.86
N THR A 223 -18.51 3.43 -74.34
CA THR A 223 -19.05 3.79 -75.65
C THR A 223 -17.89 3.83 -76.64
N ARG A 224 -17.83 2.89 -77.57
CA ARG A 224 -16.99 3.00 -78.78
C ARG A 224 -17.84 3.53 -79.92
N VAL A 225 -17.34 4.59 -80.57
CA VAL A 225 -17.70 5.03 -81.92
C VAL A 225 -16.41 5.05 -82.73
#